data_AF-A0A6N7B2G7-F1
#
_entry.id   AF-A0A6N7B2G7-F1
#
_cell.length_a   1.000
_cell.length_b   1.000
_cell.length_c   1.000
_cell.angle_alpha   90.00
_cell.angle_beta   90.00
_cell.angle_gamma   90.00
#
_symmetry.space_group_name_H-M   'P 1'
#
loop_
_entity.id
_entity.type
_entity.pdbx_description
1 polymer ?
#
loop_
_entity_poly.entity_id
_entity_poly.type
_entity_poly.pdbx_seq_one_letter_code
_entity_poly.pdbx_strand_id
1 'polypeptide(L)'
;MAIDLKLRHLAAGVCLAAFAGTGQAAEQSLNLALPVSQFSSQSAGSFMLAANDADVAKVRANIAPVTPVAEFDPPLLSGSNLHKYLGLGTVVLAGLTMVTNPGEGCEQNCVPNAPRDVNGTHAQLGKATAAMAVATVASGLISHWDDFSLEDGWSDPDNLHVLLGAAGAALLAYGVQKAGSQNTGTVSHAGIAEAGALGMLVAIKLTW
;
A
#
# COMPACT_ATOMS: atom_id res chain seq x y z
N MET A 1 -8.04 28.78 -13.36
CA MET A 1 -7.45 28.46 -12.03
C MET A 1 -8.56 28.13 -11.02
N ALA A 2 -9.42 27.14 -11.32
CA ALA A 2 -10.54 26.76 -10.43
C ALA A 2 -10.77 25.23 -10.36
N ILE A 3 -10.08 24.47 -11.22
CA ILE A 3 -10.18 23.00 -11.31
C ILE A 3 -9.24 22.34 -10.29
N ASP A 4 -8.09 22.98 -10.03
CA ASP A 4 -7.04 22.49 -9.11
C ASP A 4 -7.52 22.44 -7.64
N LEU A 5 -8.37 23.38 -7.23
CA LEU A 5 -8.90 23.42 -5.85
C LEU A 5 -9.89 22.28 -5.58
N LYS A 6 -10.69 21.90 -6.58
CA LYS A 6 -11.71 20.84 -6.44
C LYS A 6 -11.08 19.44 -6.35
N LEU A 7 -9.99 19.20 -7.09
CA LEU A 7 -9.29 17.91 -7.08
C LEU A 7 -8.57 17.66 -5.74
N ARG A 8 -7.96 18.71 -5.16
CA ARG A 8 -7.32 18.64 -3.83
C ARG A 8 -8.31 18.36 -2.72
N HIS A 9 -9.53 18.91 -2.80
CA HIS A 9 -10.59 18.64 -1.82
C HIS A 9 -11.21 17.24 -1.99
N LEU A 10 -11.24 16.71 -3.21
CA LEU A 10 -11.68 15.34 -3.50
C LEU A 10 -10.69 14.30 -2.98
N ALA A 11 -9.39 14.52 -3.20
CA ALA A 11 -8.32 13.67 -2.65
C ALA A 11 -8.31 13.67 -1.11
N ALA A 12 -8.45 14.86 -0.49
CA ALA A 12 -8.56 14.96 0.96
C ALA A 12 -9.83 14.27 1.50
N GLY A 13 -10.94 14.31 0.76
CA GLY A 13 -12.18 13.62 1.11
C GLY A 13 -12.07 12.10 1.04
N VAL A 14 -11.35 11.56 0.07
CA VAL A 14 -11.10 10.11 -0.06
C VAL A 14 -10.16 9.61 1.06
N CYS A 15 -9.13 10.38 1.42
CA CYS A 15 -8.29 10.07 2.57
C CYS A 15 -9.08 10.09 3.89
N LEU A 16 -9.96 11.08 4.10
CA LEU A 16 -10.83 11.12 5.29
C LEU A 16 -11.85 9.98 5.32
N ALA A 17 -12.42 9.60 4.17
CA ALA A 17 -13.37 8.50 4.07
C ALA A 17 -12.72 7.13 4.34
N ALA A 18 -11.46 6.94 3.91
CA ALA A 18 -10.69 5.75 4.23
C ALA A 18 -10.41 5.61 5.75
N PHE A 19 -10.23 6.73 6.47
CA PHE A 19 -10.12 6.74 7.92
C PHE A 19 -11.46 6.58 8.66
N ALA A 20 -12.57 7.04 8.09
CA ALA A 20 -13.90 6.87 8.69
C ALA A 20 -14.43 5.42 8.58
N GLY A 21 -14.00 4.67 7.56
CA GLY A 21 -14.45 3.30 7.30
C GLY A 21 -13.91 2.23 8.26
N THR A 22 -12.83 2.51 9.01
CA THR A 22 -12.24 1.53 9.94
C THR A 22 -13.00 1.43 11.28
N GLY A 23 -14.00 2.29 11.51
CA GLY A 23 -14.83 2.27 12.73
C GLY A 23 -16.07 1.37 12.68
N GLN A 24 -16.46 0.85 11.51
CA GLN A 24 -17.75 0.16 11.31
C GLN A 24 -17.64 -1.21 10.62
N ALA A 25 -16.44 -1.79 10.48
CA ALA A 25 -16.25 -3.13 9.92
C ALA A 25 -16.19 -4.21 11.01
N ALA A 26 -17.19 -4.23 11.89
CA ALA A 26 -17.51 -5.38 12.72
C ALA A 26 -18.96 -5.76 12.39
N GLU A 27 -19.15 -7.02 12.00
CA GLU A 27 -20.45 -7.65 11.69
C GLU A 27 -21.03 -7.41 10.30
N GLN A 28 -20.40 -7.95 9.26
CA GLN A 28 -21.13 -8.46 8.11
C GLN A 28 -20.38 -9.68 7.56
N SER A 29 -21.02 -10.85 7.64
CA SER A 29 -20.49 -12.09 7.10
C SER A 29 -20.24 -11.94 5.60
N LEU A 30 -18.97 -12.06 5.21
CA LEU A 30 -18.50 -11.97 3.84
C LEU A 30 -19.09 -13.13 3.01
N ASN A 31 -20.14 -12.85 2.25
CA ASN A 31 -20.73 -13.82 1.33
C ASN A 31 -19.85 -13.90 0.07
N LEU A 32 -19.01 -14.95 -0.01
CA LEU A 32 -18.07 -15.23 -1.09
C LEU A 32 -18.72 -15.91 -2.32
N ALA A 33 -19.99 -15.61 -2.60
CA ALA A 33 -20.60 -16.04 -3.86
C ALA A 33 -20.08 -15.17 -5.01
N LEU A 34 -19.03 -15.64 -5.68
CA LEU A 34 -18.53 -15.06 -6.93
C LEU A 34 -19.62 -15.20 -8.01
N PRO A 35 -20.02 -14.11 -8.71
CA PRO A 35 -20.80 -14.25 -9.93
C PRO A 35 -19.91 -14.86 -11.01
N VAL A 36 -19.94 -16.19 -11.11
CA VAL A 36 -19.40 -16.93 -12.25
C VAL A 36 -20.29 -16.60 -13.45
N SER A 37 -19.64 -16.31 -14.58
CA SER A 37 -20.19 -16.05 -15.92
C SER A 37 -20.78 -14.65 -16.16
N GLN A 38 -19.96 -13.76 -16.75
CA GLN A 38 -20.39 -12.82 -17.81
C GLN A 38 -19.28 -11.94 -18.42
N PHE A 39 -18.07 -11.90 -17.85
CA PHE A 39 -17.02 -10.97 -18.32
C PHE A 39 -16.03 -11.51 -19.38
N SER A 40 -16.18 -12.76 -19.84
CA SER A 40 -15.14 -13.41 -20.67
C SER A 40 -15.38 -13.40 -22.20
N SER A 41 -16.35 -12.64 -22.73
CA SER A 41 -16.67 -12.69 -24.17
C SER A 41 -16.52 -11.37 -24.95
N GLN A 42 -16.16 -10.25 -24.32
CA GLN A 42 -16.05 -8.95 -25.02
C GLN A 42 -14.63 -8.38 -25.19
N SER A 43 -13.61 -8.94 -24.54
CA SER A 43 -12.22 -8.44 -24.65
C SER A 43 -11.28 -9.33 -25.48
N ALA A 44 -11.74 -10.45 -26.03
CA ALA A 44 -10.91 -11.37 -26.83
C ALA A 44 -10.68 -10.90 -28.29
N GLY A 45 -11.24 -9.75 -28.70
CA GLY A 45 -11.08 -9.21 -30.06
C GLY A 45 -9.72 -8.56 -30.34
N SER A 46 -8.92 -8.28 -29.31
CA SER A 46 -7.62 -7.60 -29.44
C SER A 46 -6.42 -8.53 -29.51
N PHE A 47 -6.61 -9.85 -29.52
CA PHE A 47 -5.54 -10.84 -29.66
C PHE A 47 -5.60 -11.58 -31.01
N MET A 48 -5.58 -10.81 -32.11
CA MET A 48 -5.22 -11.31 -33.44
C MET A 48 -4.04 -10.51 -33.96
N LEU A 49 -2.83 -10.86 -33.50
CA LEU A 49 -1.57 -10.27 -33.98
C LEU A 49 -0.74 -11.19 -34.88
N ALA A 50 -1.26 -12.33 -35.34
CA ALA A 50 -0.49 -13.33 -36.08
C ALA A 50 -1.19 -13.85 -37.36
N ALA A 51 -1.73 -12.96 -38.20
CA ALA A 51 -2.37 -13.37 -39.46
C ALA A 51 -2.14 -12.42 -40.66
N ASN A 52 -1.01 -11.72 -40.74
CA ASN A 52 -0.76 -10.77 -41.84
C ASN A 52 0.53 -11.00 -42.65
N ASP A 53 1.11 -12.21 -42.63
CA ASP A 53 2.31 -12.51 -43.43
C ASP A 53 2.02 -12.83 -44.91
N ALA A 54 0.77 -12.80 -45.37
CA ALA A 54 0.41 -13.19 -46.74
C ALA A 54 0.31 -12.03 -47.76
N ASP A 55 0.40 -10.76 -47.35
CA ASP A 55 0.08 -9.62 -48.25
C ASP A 55 1.19 -8.54 -48.37
N VAL A 56 2.42 -8.84 -47.95
CA VAL A 56 3.54 -7.88 -47.90
C VAL A 56 4.06 -7.47 -49.29
N ALA A 57 3.59 -8.07 -50.39
CA ALA A 57 4.14 -7.79 -51.72
C ALA A 57 3.51 -6.62 -52.49
N LYS A 58 2.39 -6.00 -52.04
CA LYS A 58 1.71 -4.95 -52.83
C LYS A 58 0.99 -3.88 -52.00
N VAL A 59 1.70 -3.16 -51.13
CA VAL A 59 1.19 -1.85 -50.67
C VAL A 59 2.27 -0.79 -50.83
N ARG A 60 2.14 0.00 -51.90
CA ARG A 60 2.89 1.23 -52.10
C ARG A 60 2.66 2.15 -50.90
N ALA A 61 3.74 2.82 -50.50
CA ALA A 61 3.81 3.80 -49.42
C ALA A 61 2.70 4.87 -49.49
N ASN A 62 1.61 4.63 -48.77
CA ASN A 62 0.88 5.70 -48.10
C ASN A 62 1.43 5.75 -46.68
N ILE A 63 2.38 6.65 -46.45
CA ILE A 63 2.82 6.99 -45.10
C ILE A 63 1.63 7.69 -44.45
N ALA A 64 0.80 6.92 -43.74
CA ALA A 64 -0.21 7.49 -42.86
C ALA A 64 0.51 8.43 -41.88
N PRO A 65 -0.04 9.63 -41.61
CA PRO A 65 0.51 10.49 -40.57
C PRO A 65 0.57 9.68 -39.28
N VAL A 66 1.74 9.70 -38.62
CA VAL A 66 1.92 9.10 -37.29
C VAL A 66 0.94 9.83 -36.37
N THR A 67 -0.22 9.22 -36.12
CA THR A 67 -1.12 9.68 -35.07
C THR A 67 -0.29 9.64 -33.79
N PRO A 68 -0.08 10.77 -33.10
CA PRO A 68 0.62 10.73 -31.82
C PRO A 68 -0.09 9.70 -30.95
N VAL A 69 0.67 8.71 -30.46
CA VAL A 69 0.16 7.74 -29.50
C VAL A 69 -0.43 8.56 -28.37
N ALA A 70 -1.75 8.44 -28.17
CA ALA A 70 -2.41 9.11 -27.06
C ALA A 70 -1.63 8.76 -25.79
N GLU A 71 -1.15 9.78 -25.08
CA GLU A 71 -0.39 9.59 -23.86
C GLU A 71 -1.25 8.77 -22.89
N PHE A 72 -0.70 7.66 -22.42
CA PHE A 72 -1.45 6.76 -21.53
C PHE A 72 -1.70 7.49 -20.22
N ASP A 73 -2.96 7.78 -19.92
CA ASP A 73 -3.40 8.34 -18.65
C ASP A 73 -3.80 7.20 -17.70
N PRO A 74 -2.95 6.84 -16.71
CA PRO A 74 -3.26 5.74 -15.82
C PRO A 74 -4.51 6.07 -14.99
N PRO A 75 -5.45 5.12 -14.83
CA PRO A 75 -6.65 5.36 -14.04
C PRO A 75 -6.28 5.68 -12.60
N LEU A 76 -6.82 6.78 -12.04
CA LEU A 76 -6.53 7.20 -10.66
C LEU A 76 -6.87 6.12 -9.62
N LEU A 77 -7.85 5.28 -9.92
CA LEU A 77 -8.27 4.14 -9.10
C LEU A 77 -7.95 2.83 -9.83
N SER A 78 -6.93 2.15 -9.36
CA SER A 78 -6.54 0.79 -9.77
C SER A 78 -6.00 0.05 -8.54
N GLY A 79 -5.89 -1.28 -8.60
CA GLY A 79 -5.29 -2.08 -7.53
C GLY A 79 -3.86 -1.62 -7.21
N SER A 80 -3.07 -1.36 -8.25
CA SER A 80 -1.70 -0.85 -8.11
C SER A 80 -1.66 0.55 -7.46
N ASN A 81 -2.53 1.47 -7.87
CA ASN A 81 -2.60 2.79 -7.23
C ASN A 81 -3.09 2.72 -5.78
N LEU A 82 -4.04 1.82 -5.47
CA LEU A 82 -4.48 1.57 -4.09
C LEU A 82 -3.31 1.08 -3.22
N HIS A 83 -2.58 0.07 -3.67
CA HIS A 83 -1.39 -0.44 -2.96
C HIS A 83 -0.34 0.66 -2.76
N LYS A 84 -0.06 1.44 -3.80
CA LYS A 84 0.86 2.59 -3.73
C LYS A 84 0.45 3.61 -2.67
N TYR A 85 -0.82 4.03 -2.66
CA TYR A 85 -1.29 5.02 -1.70
C TYR A 85 -1.34 4.47 -0.26
N LEU A 86 -1.69 3.20 -0.08
CA LEU A 86 -1.63 2.53 1.23
C LEU A 86 -0.20 2.43 1.75
N GLY A 87 0.77 2.08 0.89
CA GLY A 87 2.18 1.99 1.26
C GLY A 87 2.76 3.34 1.67
N LEU A 88 2.54 4.37 0.85
CA LEU A 88 2.96 5.74 1.19
C LEU A 88 2.27 6.26 2.45
N GLY A 89 0.96 6.01 2.59
CA GLY A 89 0.18 6.37 3.77
C GLY A 89 0.72 5.71 5.05
N THR A 90 1.11 4.44 4.97
CA THR A 90 1.68 3.69 6.09
C THR A 90 2.98 4.34 6.57
N VAL A 91 3.88 4.71 5.67
CA VAL A 91 5.14 5.39 6.01
C VAL A 91 4.87 6.75 6.65
N VAL A 92 3.91 7.52 6.13
CA VAL A 92 3.52 8.81 6.72
C VAL A 92 2.96 8.61 8.13
N LEU A 93 2.07 7.63 8.33
CA LEU A 93 1.53 7.31 9.65
C LEU A 93 2.61 6.82 10.62
N ALA A 94 3.58 6.02 10.16
CA ALA A 94 4.71 5.61 10.96
C ALA A 94 5.54 6.82 11.42
N GLY A 95 5.80 7.77 10.53
CA GLY A 95 6.46 9.03 10.86
C GLY A 95 5.66 9.87 11.87
N LEU A 96 4.34 9.97 11.69
CA LEU A 96 3.45 10.65 12.66
C LEU A 96 3.44 9.95 14.03
N THR A 97 3.45 8.62 14.04
CA THR A 97 3.56 7.82 15.26
C THR A 97 4.88 8.12 15.99
N MET A 98 5.98 8.19 15.26
CA MET A 98 7.31 8.50 15.80
C MET A 98 7.34 9.88 16.48
N VAL A 99 6.87 10.93 15.80
CA VAL A 99 6.93 12.30 16.33
C VAL A 99 5.89 12.59 17.43
N THR A 100 4.88 11.73 17.58
CA THR A 100 3.88 11.83 18.65
C THR A 100 4.24 11.01 19.88
N ASN A 101 5.45 10.41 19.92
CA ASN A 101 5.94 9.73 21.12
C ASN A 101 5.75 10.65 22.34
N PRO A 102 5.03 10.22 23.39
CA PRO A 102 5.04 10.95 24.65
C PRO A 102 6.50 11.08 25.10
N GLY A 103 7.05 12.29 25.03
CA GLY A 103 8.49 12.55 25.22
C GLY A 103 9.10 12.05 26.54
N GLU A 104 10.36 12.42 26.80
CA GLU A 104 11.26 11.88 27.85
C GLU A 104 10.72 11.78 29.30
N GLY A 105 9.53 12.29 29.60
CA GLY A 105 8.90 12.20 30.92
C GLY A 105 8.65 10.77 31.43
N CYS A 106 8.68 9.75 30.55
CA CYS A 106 8.51 8.35 30.96
C CYS A 106 9.60 7.39 30.45
N GLU A 107 10.35 7.70 29.40
CA GLU A 107 11.35 6.76 28.89
C GLU A 107 12.60 6.65 29.78
N GLN A 108 12.89 7.67 30.60
CA GLN A 108 14.09 7.71 31.45
C GLN A 108 13.79 7.88 32.96
N ASN A 109 12.61 8.39 33.33
CA ASN A 109 12.26 8.72 34.72
C ASN A 109 10.86 8.24 35.15
N CYS A 110 10.28 7.24 34.46
CA CYS A 110 8.97 6.76 34.88
C CYS A 110 9.02 6.11 36.27
N VAL A 111 7.99 6.38 37.07
CA VAL A 111 7.71 5.60 38.28
C VAL A 111 7.64 4.12 37.84
N PRO A 112 8.41 3.21 38.47
CA PRO A 112 8.30 1.79 38.17
C PRO A 112 6.85 1.35 38.21
N ASN A 113 6.37 0.72 37.14
CA ASN A 113 4.99 0.27 36.95
C ASN A 113 3.93 1.36 36.69
N ALA A 114 4.31 2.58 36.28
CA ALA A 114 3.33 3.55 35.80
C ALA A 114 2.47 2.95 34.65
N PRO A 115 1.13 3.15 34.66
CA PRO A 115 0.26 2.69 33.59
C PRO A 115 0.67 3.30 32.24
N ARG A 116 0.73 2.46 31.20
CA ARG A 116 0.99 2.91 29.82
C ARG A 116 -0.28 3.50 29.22
N ASP A 117 -0.15 4.64 28.56
CA ASP A 117 -1.25 5.18 27.75
C ASP A 117 -1.34 4.41 26.42
N VAL A 118 -2.32 3.51 26.34
CA VAL A 118 -2.62 2.68 25.15
C VAL A 118 -3.69 3.31 24.25
N ASN A 119 -4.23 4.47 24.62
CA ASN A 119 -5.32 5.13 23.91
C ASN A 119 -4.98 6.57 23.48
N GLY A 120 -3.85 7.12 23.91
CA GLY A 120 -3.31 8.40 23.46
C GLY A 120 -2.90 8.42 21.99
N THR A 121 -2.55 9.61 21.51
CA THR A 121 -2.28 9.89 20.09
C THR A 121 -1.24 8.95 19.49
N HIS A 122 -0.09 8.74 20.17
CA HIS A 122 0.94 7.79 19.73
C HIS A 122 0.39 6.38 19.55
N ALA A 123 -0.37 5.88 20.54
CA ALA A 123 -0.90 4.53 20.50
C ALA A 123 -1.97 4.36 19.40
N GLN A 124 -2.82 5.36 19.19
CA GLN A 124 -3.82 5.33 18.12
C GLN A 124 -3.18 5.38 16.73
N LEU A 125 -2.19 6.25 16.54
CA LEU A 125 -1.44 6.33 15.29
C LEU A 125 -0.65 5.04 15.04
N GLY A 126 -0.06 4.43 16.07
CA GLY A 126 0.59 3.13 15.96
C GLY A 126 -0.38 2.04 15.50
N LYS A 127 -1.56 1.92 16.15
CA LYS A 127 -2.62 0.98 15.74
C LYS A 127 -3.06 1.21 14.29
N ALA A 128 -3.28 2.47 13.89
CA ALA A 128 -3.64 2.83 12.53
C ALA A 128 -2.52 2.48 11.53
N THR A 129 -1.26 2.74 11.88
CA THR A 129 -0.07 2.38 11.08
C THR A 129 -0.03 0.87 10.85
N ALA A 130 -0.18 0.06 11.90
CA ALA A 130 -0.17 -1.39 11.77
C ALA A 130 -1.32 -1.91 10.90
N ALA A 131 -2.54 -1.38 11.09
CA ALA A 131 -3.68 -1.74 10.25
C ALA A 131 -3.45 -1.37 8.78
N MET A 132 -2.91 -0.18 8.50
CA MET A 132 -2.61 0.26 7.14
C MET A 132 -1.46 -0.54 6.52
N ALA A 133 -0.46 -0.94 7.29
CA ALA A 133 0.62 -1.82 6.84
C ALA A 133 0.09 -3.18 6.39
N VAL A 134 -0.82 -3.78 7.18
CA VAL A 134 -1.49 -5.04 6.81
C VAL A 134 -2.32 -4.86 5.54
N ALA A 135 -3.08 -3.77 5.45
CA ALA A 135 -3.85 -3.46 4.24
C ALA A 135 -2.95 -3.27 3.01
N THR A 136 -1.78 -2.64 3.16
CA THR A 136 -0.78 -2.45 2.10
C THR A 136 -0.28 -3.78 1.57
N VAL A 137 0.09 -4.71 2.46
CA VAL A 137 0.54 -6.06 2.07
C VAL A 137 -0.58 -6.81 1.37
N ALA A 138 -1.81 -6.78 1.92
CA ALA A 138 -2.95 -7.44 1.31
C ALA A 138 -3.28 -6.88 -0.08
N SER A 139 -3.28 -5.56 -0.27
CA SER A 139 -3.53 -4.96 -1.59
C SER A 139 -2.40 -5.25 -2.58
N GLY A 140 -1.15 -5.32 -2.11
CA GLY A 140 0.00 -5.71 -2.91
C GLY A 140 -0.13 -7.15 -3.39
N LEU A 141 -0.43 -8.07 -2.46
CA LEU A 141 -0.71 -9.47 -2.76
C LEU A 141 -1.79 -9.64 -3.83
N ILE A 142 -2.86 -8.85 -3.78
CA ILE A 142 -3.96 -8.94 -4.74
C ILE A 142 -3.57 -8.36 -6.11
N SER A 143 -2.78 -7.30 -6.13
CA SER A 143 -2.54 -6.51 -7.35
C SER A 143 -1.25 -6.89 -8.09
N HIS A 144 -0.34 -7.58 -7.41
CA HIS A 144 1.04 -7.84 -7.81
C HIS A 144 1.47 -9.28 -7.45
N TRP A 145 0.53 -10.24 -7.40
CA TRP A 145 0.85 -11.63 -7.06
C TRP A 145 1.80 -12.28 -8.08
N ASP A 146 1.65 -11.91 -9.35
CA ASP A 146 2.41 -12.41 -10.49
C ASP A 146 3.78 -11.76 -10.66
N ASP A 147 4.05 -10.66 -9.95
CA ASP A 147 5.36 -9.99 -9.97
C ASP A 147 6.41 -10.73 -9.11
N PHE A 148 5.99 -11.64 -8.22
CA PHE A 148 6.92 -12.41 -7.38
C PHE A 148 7.29 -13.75 -8.02
N SER A 149 8.58 -13.92 -8.32
CA SER A 149 9.12 -15.16 -8.87
C SER A 149 10.51 -15.46 -8.32
N LEU A 150 10.62 -16.60 -7.61
CA LEU A 150 11.91 -17.05 -7.04
C LEU A 150 12.97 -17.34 -8.12
N GLU A 151 12.56 -17.55 -9.37
CA GLU A 151 13.46 -17.81 -10.49
C GLU A 151 14.27 -16.57 -10.88
N ASP A 152 13.74 -15.37 -10.63
CA ASP A 152 14.38 -14.09 -10.94
C ASP A 152 15.48 -13.72 -9.94
N GLY A 153 15.57 -14.45 -8.83
CA GLY A 153 16.65 -14.37 -7.86
C GLY A 153 16.46 -13.30 -6.77
N TRP A 154 17.35 -13.32 -5.77
CA TRP A 154 17.22 -12.50 -4.55
C TRP A 154 17.57 -11.03 -4.72
N SER A 155 18.23 -10.66 -5.82
CA SER A 155 18.55 -9.26 -6.14
C SER A 155 17.51 -8.60 -7.04
N ASP A 156 16.50 -9.35 -7.47
CA ASP A 156 15.40 -8.81 -8.25
C ASP A 156 14.62 -7.75 -7.44
N PRO A 157 14.37 -6.55 -8.02
CA PRO A 157 13.68 -5.48 -7.31
C PRO A 157 12.28 -5.84 -6.80
N ASP A 158 11.53 -6.66 -7.52
CA ASP A 158 10.15 -7.03 -7.14
C ASP A 158 10.17 -8.06 -6.01
N ASN A 159 11.07 -9.05 -6.07
CA ASN A 159 11.32 -9.96 -4.95
C ASN A 159 11.77 -9.20 -3.70
N LEU A 160 12.69 -8.24 -3.83
CA LEU A 160 13.14 -7.41 -2.71
C LEU A 160 12.03 -6.50 -2.17
N HIS A 161 11.19 -5.95 -3.04
CA HIS A 161 10.03 -5.15 -2.66
C HIS A 161 9.07 -5.96 -1.78
N VAL A 162 8.71 -7.18 -2.22
CA VAL A 162 7.83 -8.07 -1.46
C VAL A 162 8.45 -8.43 -0.12
N LEU A 163 9.73 -8.83 -0.09
CA LEU A 163 10.41 -9.23 1.14
C LEU A 163 10.52 -8.08 2.14
N LEU A 164 11.03 -6.92 1.70
CA LEU A 164 11.23 -5.75 2.57
C LEU A 164 9.91 -5.10 2.96
N GLY A 165 8.94 -5.05 2.05
CA GLY A 165 7.61 -4.51 2.31
C GLY A 165 6.84 -5.35 3.31
N ALA A 166 6.80 -6.68 3.13
CA ALA A 166 6.14 -7.60 4.04
C ALA A 166 6.85 -7.68 5.39
N ALA A 167 8.19 -7.79 5.42
CA ALA A 167 8.96 -7.77 6.66
C ALA A 167 8.79 -6.44 7.41
N GLY A 168 8.81 -5.32 6.68
CA GLY A 168 8.60 -3.99 7.24
C GLY A 168 7.23 -3.85 7.90
N ALA A 169 6.18 -4.28 7.21
CA ALA A 169 4.82 -4.32 7.75
C ALA A 169 4.70 -5.23 8.99
N ALA A 170 5.34 -6.40 8.97
CA ALA A 170 5.35 -7.32 10.10
C ALA A 170 6.05 -6.71 11.32
N LEU A 171 7.18 -6.01 11.13
CA LEU A 171 7.90 -5.33 12.20
C LEU A 171 7.09 -4.16 12.80
N LEU A 172 6.37 -3.39 11.97
CA LEU A 172 5.44 -2.35 12.45
C LEU A 172 4.33 -2.96 13.30
N ALA A 173 3.66 -4.01 12.81
CA ALA A 173 2.60 -4.70 13.53
C ALA A 173 3.13 -5.30 14.85
N TYR A 174 4.32 -5.92 14.81
CA TYR A 174 4.97 -6.49 15.98
C TYR A 174 5.37 -5.42 17.01
N GLY A 175 5.87 -4.25 16.57
CA GLY A 175 6.17 -3.13 17.45
C GLY A 175 4.94 -2.67 18.24
N VAL A 176 3.79 -2.55 17.56
CA VAL A 176 2.51 -2.19 18.18
C VAL A 176 2.02 -3.28 19.14
N GLN A 177 2.07 -4.54 18.71
CA GLN A 177 1.70 -5.68 19.56
C GLN A 177 2.55 -5.74 20.83
N LYS A 178 3.87 -5.57 20.69
CA LYS A 178 4.82 -5.57 21.80
C LYS A 178 4.55 -4.41 22.76
N ALA A 179 4.19 -3.24 22.24
CA ALA A 179 3.80 -2.11 23.07
C ALA A 179 2.49 -2.36 23.83
N GLY A 180 1.52 -3.00 23.20
CA GLY A 180 0.21 -3.31 23.78
C GLY A 180 0.18 -4.52 24.73
N SER A 181 1.19 -5.39 24.70
CA SER A 181 1.26 -6.58 25.56
C SER A 181 1.74 -6.29 26.99
N GLN A 182 2.23 -5.07 27.26
CA GLN A 182 2.60 -4.65 28.60
C GLN A 182 1.87 -3.37 29.01
N ASN A 183 1.14 -3.47 30.11
CA ASN A 183 0.28 -2.40 30.62
C ASN A 183 0.99 -1.44 31.57
N THR A 184 2.21 -1.78 32.01
CA THR A 184 2.99 -1.01 32.98
C THR A 184 4.47 -1.00 32.61
N GLY A 185 5.17 0.08 32.97
CA GLY A 185 6.62 0.18 32.80
C GLY A 185 7.11 0.39 31.36
N THR A 186 8.43 0.30 31.17
CA THR A 186 9.11 0.60 29.90
C THR A 186 9.22 -0.64 29.01
N VAL A 187 8.82 -0.51 27.74
CA VAL A 187 9.02 -1.53 26.71
C VAL A 187 9.76 -0.90 25.55
N SER A 188 10.90 -1.47 25.17
CA SER A 188 11.58 -1.10 23.92
C SER A 188 10.82 -1.68 22.74
N HIS A 189 10.17 -0.81 21.96
CA HIS A 189 9.40 -1.17 20.77
C HIS A 189 9.64 -0.22 19.59
N ALA A 190 10.04 1.03 19.85
CA ALA A 190 10.35 2.04 18.84
C ALA A 190 11.36 1.54 17.79
N GLY A 191 12.52 1.02 18.20
CA GLY A 191 13.54 0.56 17.26
C GLY A 191 13.07 -0.57 16.32
N ILE A 192 12.13 -1.41 16.75
CA ILE A 192 11.54 -2.45 15.88
C ILE A 192 10.58 -1.81 14.87
N ALA A 193 9.72 -0.89 15.33
CA ALA A 193 8.81 -0.16 14.45
C ALA A 193 9.57 0.71 13.44
N GLU A 194 10.65 1.39 13.86
CA GLU A 194 11.53 2.19 13.01
C GLU A 194 12.22 1.34 11.95
N ALA A 195 12.78 0.18 12.32
CA ALA A 195 13.33 -0.77 11.35
C ALA A 195 12.27 -1.24 10.35
N GLY A 196 11.03 -1.46 10.81
CA GLY A 196 9.90 -1.77 9.96
C GLY A 196 9.57 -0.67 8.95
N ALA A 197 9.46 0.57 9.43
CA ALA A 197 9.20 1.74 8.59
C ALA A 197 10.30 1.98 7.55
N LEU A 198 11.57 1.84 7.96
CA LEU A 198 12.72 1.92 7.06
C LEU A 198 12.71 0.82 6.00
N GLY A 199 12.36 -0.42 6.38
CA GLY A 199 12.20 -1.53 5.44
C GLY A 199 11.14 -1.23 4.37
N MET A 200 9.98 -0.74 4.79
CA MET A 200 8.92 -0.31 3.86
C MET A 200 9.38 0.85 2.96
N LEU A 201 10.07 1.85 3.50
CA LEU A 201 10.63 2.95 2.72
C LEU A 201 11.59 2.48 1.62
N VAL A 202 12.46 1.52 1.94
CA VAL A 202 13.36 0.92 0.95
C VAL A 202 12.57 0.14 -0.10
N ALA A 203 11.59 -0.67 0.31
CA ALA A 203 10.73 -1.41 -0.61
C ALA A 203 10.06 -0.48 -1.64
N ILE A 204 9.44 0.59 -1.16
CA ILE A 204 8.82 1.64 -1.99
C ILE A 204 9.82 2.21 -3.00
N LYS A 205 11.05 2.49 -2.58
CA LYS A 205 12.08 3.10 -3.44
C LYS A 205 12.61 2.15 -4.53
N LEU A 206 12.53 0.85 -4.33
CA LEU A 206 13.00 -0.14 -5.30
C LEU A 206 12.11 -0.21 -6.54
N THR A 207 10.80 0.00 -6.38
CA THR A 207 9.83 -0.13 -7.48
C THR A 207 9.25 1.21 -7.94
N TRP A 208 9.35 2.30 -7.14
CA TRP A 208 8.80 3.62 -7.45
C TRP A 208 9.81 4.78 -7.42
#